data_AF-A0A8F9XM18-F1
#
_entry.id   AF-A0A8F9XM18-F1
#
_cell.length_a   1.000
_cell.length_b   1.000
_cell.length_c   1.000
_cell.angle_alpha   90.00
_cell.angle_beta   90.00
_cell.angle_gamma   90.00
#
_symmetry.space_group_name_H-M   'P 1'
#
loop_
_entity.id
_entity.type
_entity.pdbx_description
1 polymer ?
#
loop_
_entity_poly.entity_id
_entity_poly.type
_entity_poly.pdbx_seq_one_letter_code
_entity_poly.pdbx_strand_id
1 'polypeptide(L)'
;MSKLFPKAANRLPLQIVIFLVLVGGIATAGVTYYMTPKYTRVGYAPVQPVPFSHAQHAGELGIDCRYCHSNVEKSGFSNVPTSQTCMNCHNQIKTQSPLLEPVRHSYATGEAVPWVQIHSTPDFVYFNHAVHVNRGVSCWECHGQINQMEVVRHEKPLSMSWCLDCHRNPGPHLRPRDQITNLDWRPASPEAQEKLGRDLVAHMKINPPQSCSGCHR
;
A
#
# COMPACT_ATOMS: atom_id res chain seq x y z
N MET A 1 7.84 65.75 -29.27
CA MET A 1 7.04 64.51 -29.06
C MET A 1 7.84 63.58 -28.17
N SER A 2 7.49 63.48 -26.88
CA SER A 2 8.08 62.49 -25.98
C SER A 2 7.79 61.10 -26.53
N LYS A 3 8.82 60.29 -26.75
CA LYS A 3 8.64 58.89 -27.16
C LYS A 3 7.95 58.17 -25.99
N LEU A 4 6.64 57.97 -26.10
CA LEU A 4 5.81 57.34 -25.08
C LEU A 4 6.32 55.93 -24.71
N PHE A 5 7.03 55.26 -25.61
CA PHE A 5 7.68 53.97 -25.35
C PHE A 5 9.15 53.96 -25.79
N PRO A 6 10.09 53.55 -24.92
CA PRO A 6 11.50 53.37 -25.26
C PRO A 6 11.69 52.16 -26.19
N LYS A 7 12.77 52.13 -27.00
CA LYS A 7 13.05 51.00 -27.93
C LYS A 7 13.11 49.62 -27.25
N ALA A 8 13.43 49.59 -25.95
CA ALA A 8 13.41 48.38 -25.12
C ALA A 8 12.01 47.76 -24.99
N ALA A 9 10.95 48.55 -25.11
CA ALA A 9 9.56 48.10 -25.02
C ALA A 9 9.16 47.15 -26.18
N ASN A 10 9.92 47.08 -27.27
CA ASN A 10 9.69 46.11 -28.35
C ASN A 10 10.24 44.71 -28.04
N ARG A 11 11.29 44.60 -27.19
CA ARG A 11 11.92 43.32 -26.82
C ARG A 11 11.38 42.75 -25.51
N LEU A 12 10.90 43.63 -24.63
CA LEU A 12 10.41 43.27 -23.29
C LEU A 12 9.24 42.26 -23.31
N PRO A 13 8.20 42.39 -24.16
CA PRO A 13 7.10 41.42 -24.20
C PRO A 13 7.57 40.02 -24.59
N LEU A 14 8.48 39.91 -25.57
CA LEU A 14 9.05 38.62 -26.00
C LEU A 14 9.87 37.97 -24.88
N GLN A 15 10.69 38.76 -24.17
CA GLN A 15 11.46 38.27 -23.02
C GLN A 15 10.56 37.81 -21.87
N ILE A 16 9.46 38.53 -21.60
CA ILE A 16 8.45 38.12 -20.61
C ILE A 16 7.79 36.80 -21.02
N VAL A 17 7.39 36.66 -22.29
CA VAL A 17 6.78 35.42 -22.79
C VAL A 17 7.76 34.25 -22.67
N ILE A 18 9.01 34.41 -23.09
CA ILE A 18 10.04 33.37 -22.97
C ILE A 18 10.28 32.99 -21.50
N PHE A 19 10.38 33.99 -20.61
CA PHE A 19 10.55 33.77 -19.18
C PHE A 19 9.35 33.01 -18.58
N LEU A 20 8.12 33.41 -18.89
CA LEU A 20 6.92 32.73 -18.40
C LEU A 20 6.82 31.29 -18.91
N VAL A 21 7.17 31.03 -20.17
CA VAL A 21 7.21 29.67 -20.73
C VAL A 21 8.28 28.83 -20.04
N LEU A 22 9.48 29.38 -19.81
CA LEU A 22 10.55 28.68 -19.10
C LEU A 22 10.16 28.38 -17.65
N VAL A 23 9.69 29.38 -16.90
CA VAL A 23 9.28 29.21 -15.50
C VAL A 23 8.09 28.25 -15.41
N GLY A 24 7.08 28.40 -16.26
CA GLY A 24 5.93 27.51 -16.32
C GLY A 24 6.34 26.07 -16.66
N GLY A 25 7.24 25.89 -17.63
CA GLY A 25 7.78 24.59 -18.00
C GLY A 25 8.57 23.94 -16.87
N ILE A 26 9.47 24.68 -16.21
CA ILE A 26 10.26 24.20 -15.08
C ILE A 26 9.35 23.88 -13.89
N ALA A 27 8.39 24.74 -13.55
CA ALA A 27 7.46 24.50 -12.46
C ALA A 27 6.59 23.26 -12.72
N THR A 28 6.09 23.11 -13.95
CA THR A 28 5.30 21.93 -14.35
C THR A 28 6.15 20.65 -14.27
N ALA A 29 7.37 20.66 -14.83
CA ALA A 29 8.29 19.54 -14.74
C ALA A 29 8.65 19.20 -13.28
N GLY A 30 8.91 20.22 -12.45
CA GLY A 30 9.22 20.05 -11.04
C GLY A 30 8.05 19.45 -10.24
N VAL A 31 6.84 19.97 -10.42
CA VAL A 31 5.64 19.44 -9.73
C VAL A 31 5.34 18.02 -10.20
N THR A 32 5.34 17.77 -11.51
CA THR A 32 5.08 16.44 -12.07
C THR A 32 6.15 15.42 -11.70
N TYR A 33 7.36 15.83 -11.39
CA TYR A 33 8.40 14.93 -10.90
C TYR A 33 8.26 14.71 -9.38
N TYR A 34 8.38 15.77 -8.58
CA TYR A 34 8.52 15.68 -7.12
C TYR A 34 7.21 15.46 -6.36
N MET A 35 6.05 15.79 -6.94
CA MET A 35 4.75 15.58 -6.30
C MET A 35 4.01 14.34 -6.83
N THR A 36 4.72 13.42 -7.47
CA THR A 36 4.11 12.13 -7.83
C THR A 36 3.83 11.29 -6.59
N PRO A 37 2.77 10.47 -6.61
CA PRO A 37 2.47 9.49 -5.56
C PRO A 37 3.63 8.58 -5.18
N LYS A 38 4.62 8.38 -6.05
CA LYS A 38 5.81 7.58 -5.77
C LYS A 38 6.61 8.08 -4.56
N TYR A 39 6.44 9.35 -4.18
CA TYR A 39 7.04 9.98 -2.99
C TYR A 39 6.09 10.09 -1.79
N THR A 40 4.97 9.36 -1.79
CA THR A 40 4.27 9.08 -0.52
C THR A 40 5.21 8.27 0.38
N ARG A 41 4.77 7.85 1.57
CA ARG A 41 5.61 7.22 2.61
C ARG A 41 6.29 5.88 2.20
N VAL A 42 6.42 5.57 0.92
CA VAL A 42 7.18 4.45 0.37
C VAL A 42 8.59 4.40 0.97
N GLY A 43 8.96 3.22 1.47
CA GLY A 43 10.20 3.00 2.20
C GLY A 43 10.14 3.32 3.70
N TYR A 44 9.05 3.90 4.21
CA TYR A 44 8.85 4.09 5.64
C TYR A 44 8.85 2.73 6.36
N ALA A 45 9.84 2.54 7.24
CA ALA A 45 10.08 1.33 8.01
C ALA A 45 10.44 1.72 9.46
N PRO A 46 9.44 2.02 10.31
CA PRO A 46 9.68 2.46 11.68
C PRO A 46 10.22 1.31 12.54
N VAL A 47 10.99 1.67 13.56
CA VAL A 47 11.38 0.73 14.61
C VAL A 47 10.12 0.30 15.36
N GLN A 48 9.92 -1.01 15.47
CA GLN A 48 8.80 -1.61 16.19
C GLN A 48 9.20 -1.95 17.64
N PRO A 49 8.25 -2.00 18.58
CA PRO A 49 8.52 -2.43 19.96
C PRO A 49 9.09 -3.85 20.04
N VAL A 50 8.67 -4.71 19.09
CA VAL A 50 9.14 -6.08 18.93
C VAL A 50 9.66 -6.22 17.50
N PRO A 51 10.89 -6.73 17.28
CA PRO A 51 11.44 -6.90 15.94
C PRO A 51 10.84 -8.13 15.25
N PHE A 52 9.54 -8.07 14.92
CA PHE A 52 8.82 -9.16 14.27
C PHE A 52 9.21 -9.29 12.79
N SER A 53 9.80 -10.42 12.44
CA SER A 53 10.19 -10.74 11.05
C SER A 53 9.11 -11.51 10.31
N HIS A 54 8.52 -10.90 9.27
CA HIS A 54 7.62 -11.62 8.37
C HIS A 54 8.39 -12.57 7.45
N ALA A 55 9.65 -12.26 7.14
CA ALA A 55 10.54 -13.16 6.41
C ALA A 55 10.65 -14.53 7.09
N GLN A 56 10.84 -14.54 8.41
CA GLN A 56 10.88 -15.78 9.18
C GLN A 56 9.52 -16.47 9.26
N HIS A 57 8.46 -15.75 9.65
CA HIS A 57 7.17 -16.38 9.94
C HIS A 57 6.39 -16.79 8.68
N ALA A 58 6.27 -15.90 7.70
CA ALA A 58 5.52 -16.18 6.47
C ALA A 58 6.40 -16.74 5.36
N GLY A 59 7.69 -16.36 5.31
CA GLY A 59 8.63 -16.85 4.30
C GLY A 59 9.18 -18.24 4.64
N GLU A 60 10.00 -18.33 5.69
CA GLU A 60 10.69 -19.58 6.05
C GLU A 60 9.75 -20.64 6.63
N LEU A 61 8.86 -20.25 7.55
CA LEU A 61 7.94 -21.17 8.23
C LEU A 61 6.63 -21.41 7.45
N GLY A 62 6.36 -20.64 6.40
CA GLY A 62 5.17 -20.80 5.57
C GLY A 62 3.84 -20.57 6.28
N ILE A 63 3.82 -19.79 7.38
CA ILE A 63 2.58 -19.48 8.11
C ILE A 63 1.68 -18.62 7.22
N ASP A 64 0.46 -19.11 6.96
CA ASP A 64 -0.53 -18.37 6.17
C ASP A 64 -0.88 -17.03 6.85
N CYS A 65 -0.99 -15.97 6.05
CA CYS A 65 -1.21 -14.61 6.51
C CYS A 65 -2.43 -14.49 7.45
N ARG A 66 -3.47 -15.30 7.23
CA ARG A 66 -4.74 -15.26 7.95
C ARG A 66 -4.66 -15.88 9.33
N TYR A 67 -3.58 -16.60 9.66
CA TYR A 67 -3.37 -17.09 11.01
C TYR A 67 -3.25 -15.93 12.01
N CYS A 68 -2.51 -14.88 11.64
CA CYS A 68 -2.35 -13.67 12.45
C CYS A 68 -3.38 -12.59 12.07
N HIS A 69 -3.60 -12.38 10.77
CA HIS A 69 -4.52 -11.37 10.23
C HIS A 69 -5.90 -11.95 9.93
N SER A 70 -6.51 -12.55 10.95
CA SER A 70 -7.71 -13.38 10.83
C SER A 70 -8.96 -12.67 10.33
N ASN A 71 -9.04 -11.34 10.51
CA ASN A 71 -10.21 -10.56 10.08
C ASN A 71 -10.14 -10.06 8.63
N VAL A 72 -9.03 -10.29 7.91
CA VAL A 72 -8.80 -9.69 6.59
C VAL A 72 -9.86 -10.07 5.54
N GLU A 73 -10.47 -11.24 5.66
CA GLU A 73 -11.53 -11.73 4.76
C GLU A 73 -12.94 -11.28 5.17
N LYS A 74 -13.12 -10.75 6.39
CA LYS A 74 -14.44 -10.52 7.00
C LYS A 74 -14.70 -9.07 7.38
N SER A 75 -13.66 -8.29 7.66
CA SER A 75 -13.75 -6.93 8.16
C SER A 75 -13.16 -5.91 7.18
N GLY A 76 -13.55 -4.64 7.36
CA GLY A 76 -12.93 -3.53 6.65
C GLY A 76 -11.49 -3.27 7.09
N PHE A 77 -11.15 -3.60 8.33
CA PHE A 77 -9.79 -3.49 8.85
C PHE A 77 -9.16 -4.88 9.00
N SER A 78 -7.86 -4.98 8.71
CA SER A 78 -7.06 -6.15 9.05
C SER A 78 -6.50 -5.96 10.46
N ASN A 79 -6.78 -6.90 11.36
CA ASN A 79 -6.30 -6.81 12.74
C ASN A 79 -4.79 -7.06 12.80
N VAL A 80 -4.11 -6.40 13.74
CA VAL A 80 -2.83 -6.88 14.25
C VAL A 80 -3.15 -8.00 15.27
N PRO A 81 -2.44 -9.13 15.28
CA PRO A 81 -2.74 -10.22 16.22
C PRO A 81 -2.58 -9.76 17.67
N THR A 82 -3.39 -10.34 18.54
CA THR A 82 -3.19 -10.22 20.00
C THR A 82 -1.96 -11.01 20.44
N SER A 83 -1.40 -10.72 21.62
CA SER A 83 -0.28 -11.51 22.17
C SER A 83 -0.61 -12.99 22.33
N GLN A 84 -1.88 -13.38 22.47
CA GLN A 84 -2.29 -14.79 22.52
C GLN A 84 -1.80 -15.56 21.29
N THR A 85 -1.96 -15.00 20.09
CA THR A 85 -1.54 -15.63 18.84
C THR A 85 -0.03 -15.90 18.83
N CYS A 86 0.76 -14.96 19.34
CA CYS A 86 2.21 -15.11 19.48
C CYS A 86 2.55 -16.23 20.49
N MET A 87 1.85 -16.24 21.63
CA MET A 87 2.10 -17.17 22.72
C MET A 87 1.62 -18.61 22.46
N ASN A 88 0.82 -18.84 21.42
CA ASN A 88 0.51 -20.20 20.95
C ASN A 88 1.77 -21.04 20.65
N CYS A 89 2.87 -20.39 20.25
CA CYS A 89 4.16 -21.03 20.00
C CYS A 89 5.28 -20.51 20.92
N HIS A 90 5.29 -19.20 21.22
CA HIS A 90 6.37 -18.57 22.00
C HIS A 90 6.34 -18.90 23.51
N ASN A 91 5.40 -19.73 23.95
CA ASN A 91 5.48 -20.41 25.25
C ASN A 91 6.46 -21.61 25.25
N GLN A 92 6.93 -22.04 24.07
CA GLN A 92 7.88 -23.15 23.90
C GLN A 92 9.09 -22.74 23.05
N ILE A 93 8.92 -21.79 22.12
CA ILE A 93 9.97 -21.34 21.20
C ILE A 93 10.54 -19.99 21.62
N LYS A 94 11.87 -19.93 21.79
CA LYS A 94 12.61 -18.72 22.19
C LYS A 94 12.06 -18.07 23.47
N THR A 95 11.54 -18.88 24.41
CA THR A 95 10.83 -18.44 25.62
C THR A 95 11.60 -17.41 26.47
N GLN A 96 12.93 -17.53 26.53
CA GLN A 96 13.83 -16.66 27.31
C GLN A 96 14.43 -15.51 26.49
N SER A 97 14.01 -15.32 25.23
CA SER A 97 14.55 -14.23 24.40
C SER A 97 14.14 -12.88 24.98
N PRO A 98 15.07 -11.94 25.19
CA PRO A 98 14.73 -10.59 25.65
C PRO A 98 13.88 -9.83 24.61
N LEU A 99 13.98 -10.17 23.33
CA LEU A 99 13.20 -9.54 22.25
C LEU A 99 11.70 -9.83 22.34
N LEU A 100 11.31 -10.91 23.03
CA LEU A 100 9.91 -11.28 23.24
C LEU A 100 9.33 -10.70 24.54
N GLU A 101 10.11 -9.96 25.32
CA GLU A 101 9.64 -9.39 26.58
C GLU A 101 8.36 -8.54 26.42
N PRO A 102 8.24 -7.64 25.43
CA PRO A 102 6.99 -6.88 25.27
C PRO A 102 5.77 -7.77 24.96
N VAL A 103 5.97 -8.88 24.25
CA VAL A 103 4.89 -9.85 23.95
C VAL A 103 4.48 -10.60 25.20
N ARG A 104 5.45 -11.07 26.00
CA ARG A 104 5.19 -11.77 27.28
C ARG A 104 4.52 -10.86 28.29
N HIS A 105 4.99 -9.62 28.41
CA HIS A 105 4.36 -8.60 29.25
C HIS A 105 2.90 -8.40 28.85
N SER A 106 2.64 -8.10 27.57
CA SER A 106 1.29 -7.93 27.02
C SER A 106 0.39 -9.16 27.25
N TYR A 107 0.94 -10.38 27.16
CA TYR A 107 0.21 -11.60 27.46
C TYR A 107 -0.15 -11.74 28.95
N ALA A 108 0.75 -11.37 29.86
CA ALA A 108 0.57 -11.50 31.30
C ALA A 108 -0.36 -10.42 31.89
N THR A 109 -0.29 -9.18 31.38
CA THR A 109 -1.04 -8.03 31.92
C THR A 109 -2.33 -7.75 31.16
N GLY A 110 -2.42 -8.21 29.90
CA GLY A 110 -3.51 -7.84 28.98
C GLY A 110 -3.33 -6.49 28.29
N GLU A 111 -2.25 -5.75 28.60
CA GLU A 111 -1.93 -4.48 27.93
C GLU A 111 -1.38 -4.73 26.53
N ALA A 112 -2.01 -4.17 25.49
CA ALA A 112 -1.61 -4.43 24.11
C ALA A 112 -0.18 -3.93 23.80
N VAL A 113 0.57 -4.71 23.01
CA VAL A 113 1.85 -4.27 22.45
C VAL A 113 1.64 -2.99 21.62
N PRO A 114 2.40 -1.91 21.88
CA PRO A 114 2.18 -0.60 21.25
C PRO A 114 2.78 -0.54 19.83
N TRP A 115 2.27 -1.36 18.92
CA TRP A 115 2.73 -1.44 17.53
C TRP A 115 2.65 -0.09 16.81
N VAL A 116 3.67 0.22 16.01
CA VAL A 116 3.67 1.41 15.15
C VAL A 116 3.06 1.06 13.80
N GLN A 117 1.92 1.67 13.49
CA GLN A 117 1.22 1.41 12.24
C GLN A 117 1.98 2.00 11.03
N ILE A 118 2.20 1.16 10.01
CA ILE A 118 2.98 1.52 8.80
C ILE A 118 2.08 1.96 7.66
N HIS A 119 1.00 1.21 7.42
CA HIS A 119 0.01 1.49 6.41
C HIS A 119 -1.20 2.11 7.09
N SER A 120 -1.41 3.40 6.86
CA SER A 120 -2.59 4.11 7.32
C SER A 120 -3.07 5.04 6.20
N THR A 121 -4.32 4.87 5.80
CA THR A 121 -5.01 5.85 4.96
C THR A 121 -5.51 6.99 5.85
N PRO A 122 -5.70 8.21 5.32
CA PRO A 122 -6.32 9.28 6.09
C PRO A 122 -7.69 8.89 6.63
N ASP A 123 -8.10 9.44 7.78
CA ASP A 123 -9.35 9.05 8.47
C ASP A 123 -10.63 9.32 7.66
N PHE A 124 -10.57 10.22 6.68
CA PHE A 124 -11.67 10.47 5.73
C PHE A 124 -11.71 9.45 4.56
N VAL A 125 -10.90 8.39 4.64
CA VAL A 125 -10.86 7.29 3.66
C VAL A 125 -11.27 6.01 4.34
N TYR A 126 -12.44 5.52 3.95
CA TYR A 126 -13.00 4.26 4.41
C TYR A 126 -12.50 3.10 3.54
N PHE A 127 -11.39 2.50 3.94
CA PHE A 127 -10.86 1.30 3.29
C PHE A 127 -11.51 0.02 3.84
N ASN A 128 -11.71 -0.99 2.98
CA ASN A 128 -12.28 -2.27 3.41
C ASN A 128 -11.46 -3.46 2.88
N HIS A 129 -10.74 -4.18 3.74
CA HIS A 129 -9.92 -5.34 3.34
C HIS A 129 -10.75 -6.46 2.73
N ALA A 130 -11.86 -6.83 3.37
CA ALA A 130 -12.69 -7.95 2.96
C ALA A 130 -13.20 -7.82 1.51
N VAL A 131 -13.55 -6.62 1.03
CA VAL A 131 -14.03 -6.48 -0.36
C VAL A 131 -12.93 -6.76 -1.38
N HIS A 132 -11.68 -6.40 -1.08
CA HIS A 132 -10.56 -6.59 -2.00
C HIS A 132 -10.13 -8.06 -2.03
N VAL A 133 -9.89 -8.64 -0.85
CA VAL A 133 -9.47 -10.03 -0.69
C VAL A 133 -10.51 -11.00 -1.27
N ASN A 134 -11.80 -10.78 -0.99
CA ASN A 134 -12.87 -11.63 -1.53
C ASN A 134 -13.15 -11.41 -3.03
N ARG A 135 -12.48 -10.44 -3.67
CA ARG A 135 -12.59 -10.15 -5.10
C ARG A 135 -11.30 -10.43 -5.86
N GLY A 136 -10.37 -11.16 -5.27
CA GLY A 136 -9.21 -11.66 -6.01
C GLY A 136 -7.97 -10.76 -5.91
N VAL A 137 -7.98 -9.73 -5.05
CA VAL A 137 -6.80 -8.86 -4.85
C VAL A 137 -5.88 -9.48 -3.80
N SER A 138 -4.64 -9.77 -4.18
CA SER A 138 -3.62 -10.34 -3.29
C SER A 138 -3.02 -9.30 -2.34
N CYS A 139 -2.57 -9.76 -1.17
CA CYS A 139 -1.78 -8.95 -0.23
C CYS A 139 -0.56 -8.30 -0.91
N TRP A 140 0.04 -8.98 -1.90
CA TRP A 140 1.21 -8.51 -2.64
C TRP A 140 0.97 -7.22 -3.42
N GLU A 141 -0.25 -7.04 -3.96
CA GLU A 141 -0.58 -5.87 -4.78
C GLU A 141 -0.46 -4.57 -3.98
N CYS A 142 -0.80 -4.60 -2.69
CA CYS A 142 -0.81 -3.43 -1.80
C CYS A 142 0.38 -3.39 -0.82
N HIS A 143 0.81 -4.54 -0.29
CA HIS A 143 1.86 -4.60 0.75
C HIS A 143 3.21 -5.10 0.21
N GLY A 144 3.26 -5.54 -1.04
CA GLY A 144 4.48 -6.10 -1.63
C GLY A 144 4.84 -7.47 -1.09
N GLN A 145 6.12 -7.80 -1.21
CA GLN A 145 6.67 -9.11 -0.87
C GLN A 145 6.96 -9.23 0.65
N ILE A 146 5.90 -9.12 1.47
CA ILE A 146 5.99 -9.12 2.94
C ILE A 146 6.66 -10.38 3.49
N ASN A 147 6.50 -11.52 2.84
CA ASN A 147 7.19 -12.78 3.20
C ASN A 147 8.71 -12.74 3.02
N GLN A 148 9.28 -11.64 2.52
CA GLN A 148 10.72 -11.39 2.43
C GLN A 148 11.15 -10.19 3.29
N MET A 149 10.24 -9.61 4.09
CA MET A 149 10.51 -8.44 4.90
C MET A 149 10.85 -8.84 6.34
N GLU A 150 12.11 -8.64 6.75
CA GLU A 150 12.50 -8.71 8.17
C GLU A 150 11.89 -7.57 8.98
N VAL A 151 11.83 -6.38 8.39
CA VAL A 151 11.09 -5.24 8.92
C VAL A 151 10.13 -4.79 7.84
N VAL A 152 8.84 -4.70 8.19
CA VAL A 152 7.82 -4.25 7.25
C VAL A 152 8.14 -2.82 6.83
N ARG A 153 8.06 -2.57 5.52
CA ARG A 153 8.16 -1.24 4.94
C ARG A 153 6.93 -0.93 4.12
N HIS A 154 6.64 0.35 3.97
CA HIS A 154 5.59 0.82 3.08
C HIS A 154 6.04 0.61 1.62
N GLU A 155 5.50 -0.40 0.92
CA GLU A 155 5.99 -0.77 -0.43
C GLU A 155 5.34 0.06 -1.55
N LYS A 156 4.02 0.28 -1.43
CA LYS A 156 3.21 0.87 -2.49
C LYS A 156 2.78 2.27 -2.10
N PRO A 157 2.53 3.18 -3.05
CA PRO A 157 2.14 4.54 -2.74
C PRO A 157 0.87 4.71 -1.89
N LEU A 158 -0.12 3.83 -2.08
CA LEU A 158 -1.46 3.89 -1.47
C LEU A 158 -2.15 5.26 -1.62
N SER A 159 -1.81 6.01 -2.66
CA SER A 159 -2.44 7.29 -2.99
C SER A 159 -3.79 7.09 -3.69
N MET A 160 -4.62 8.13 -3.70
CA MET A 160 -5.91 8.11 -4.41
C MET A 160 -5.76 7.75 -5.90
N SER A 161 -4.82 8.34 -6.63
CA SER A 161 -4.64 8.05 -8.06
C SER A 161 -4.24 6.59 -8.28
N TRP A 162 -3.32 6.08 -7.45
CA TRP A 162 -2.90 4.67 -7.49
C TRP A 162 -4.09 3.71 -7.24
N CYS A 163 -4.93 4.01 -6.24
CA CYS A 163 -6.15 3.23 -6.00
C CYS A 163 -7.12 3.31 -7.20
N LEU A 164 -7.32 4.51 -7.75
CA LEU A 164 -8.23 4.73 -8.88
C LEU A 164 -7.75 4.07 -10.17
N ASP A 165 -6.44 4.03 -10.43
CA ASP A 165 -5.88 3.36 -11.59
C ASP A 165 -6.19 1.85 -11.55
N CYS A 166 -6.06 1.23 -10.37
CA CYS A 166 -6.50 -0.14 -10.15
C CYS A 166 -8.03 -0.29 -10.27
N HIS A 167 -8.81 0.64 -9.70
CA HIS A 167 -10.29 0.58 -9.81
C HIS A 167 -10.79 0.74 -11.25
N ARG A 168 -10.08 1.48 -12.10
CA ARG A 168 -10.38 1.66 -13.53
C ARG A 168 -9.99 0.44 -14.35
N ASN A 169 -8.90 -0.24 -13.99
CA ASN A 169 -8.42 -1.43 -14.68
C ASN A 169 -7.96 -2.50 -13.67
N PRO A 170 -8.90 -3.23 -13.03
CA PRO A 170 -8.54 -4.16 -11.97
C PRO A 170 -7.91 -5.46 -12.49
N GLY A 171 -8.23 -5.87 -13.72
CA GLY A 171 -7.88 -7.19 -14.28
C GLY A 171 -6.41 -7.60 -14.11
N PRO A 172 -5.41 -6.73 -14.42
CA PRO A 172 -3.99 -7.04 -14.22
C PRO A 172 -3.57 -7.33 -12.77
N HIS A 173 -4.38 -6.93 -11.78
CA HIS A 173 -4.10 -7.08 -10.35
C HIS A 173 -4.89 -8.21 -9.68
N LEU A 174 -5.77 -8.88 -10.43
CA LEU A 174 -6.58 -9.97 -9.91
C LEU A 174 -5.87 -11.31 -10.02
N ARG A 175 -6.14 -12.18 -9.05
CA ARG A 175 -5.64 -13.56 -8.99
C ARG A 175 -6.78 -14.51 -8.61
N PRO A 176 -6.60 -15.83 -8.86
CA PRO A 176 -7.52 -16.83 -8.33
C PRO A 176 -7.61 -16.73 -6.79
N ARG A 177 -8.80 -17.01 -6.24
CA ARG A 177 -9.07 -16.80 -4.79
C ARG A 177 -8.22 -17.67 -3.88
N ASP A 178 -7.77 -18.83 -4.36
CA ASP A 178 -6.86 -19.74 -3.67
C ASP A 178 -5.40 -19.25 -3.69
N GLN A 179 -5.08 -18.22 -4.47
CA GLN A 179 -3.72 -17.67 -4.63
C GLN A 179 -3.55 -16.29 -3.98
N ILE A 180 -4.50 -15.87 -3.14
CA ILE A 180 -4.52 -14.51 -2.56
C ILE A 180 -3.39 -14.29 -1.57
N THR A 181 -3.12 -15.27 -0.71
CA THR A 181 -2.01 -15.25 0.26
C THR A 181 -0.71 -15.81 -0.31
N ASN A 182 -0.73 -16.37 -1.52
CA ASN A 182 0.47 -16.81 -2.22
C ASN A 182 1.19 -15.63 -2.87
N LEU A 183 2.20 -15.10 -2.18
CA LEU A 183 2.97 -13.94 -2.64
C LEU A 183 3.93 -14.27 -3.80
N ASP A 184 4.23 -15.55 -4.01
CA ASP A 184 5.12 -16.02 -5.08
C ASP A 184 4.36 -16.40 -6.36
N TRP A 185 3.03 -16.36 -6.32
CA TRP A 185 2.20 -16.57 -7.51
C TRP A 185 2.57 -15.56 -8.61
N ARG A 186 2.75 -16.06 -9.83
CA ARG A 186 2.95 -15.29 -11.04
C ARG A 186 2.06 -15.86 -12.14
N PRO A 187 1.50 -15.03 -13.03
CA PRO A 187 0.80 -15.51 -14.21
C PRO A 187 1.78 -16.20 -15.17
N ALA A 188 1.28 -17.14 -15.97
CA ALA A 188 2.10 -17.85 -16.96
C ALA A 188 2.68 -16.92 -18.05
N SER A 189 1.93 -15.88 -18.42
CA SER A 189 2.35 -14.82 -19.34
C SER A 189 1.52 -13.55 -19.12
N PRO A 190 1.93 -12.38 -19.66
CA PRO A 190 1.10 -11.18 -19.65
C PRO A 190 -0.29 -11.38 -20.27
N GLU A 191 -0.37 -12.11 -21.39
CA GLU A 191 -1.64 -12.39 -22.08
C GLU A 191 -2.54 -13.31 -21.24
N ALA A 192 -1.92 -14.28 -20.52
CA ALA A 192 -2.64 -15.12 -19.58
C ALA A 192 -3.20 -14.31 -18.41
N GLN A 193 -2.45 -13.33 -17.88
CA GLN A 193 -2.92 -12.42 -16.84
C GLN A 193 -4.09 -11.57 -17.33
N GLU A 194 -3.99 -11.01 -18.54
CA GLU A 194 -5.07 -10.21 -19.10
C GLU A 194 -6.34 -11.02 -19.30
N LYS A 195 -6.21 -12.25 -19.84
CA LYS A 195 -7.35 -13.15 -20.01
C LYS A 195 -7.96 -13.52 -18.67
N LEU A 196 -7.15 -13.94 -17.71
CA LEU A 196 -7.59 -14.27 -16.36
C LEU A 196 -8.30 -13.08 -15.70
N GLY A 197 -7.72 -11.89 -15.78
CA GLY A 197 -8.29 -10.67 -15.23
C GLY A 197 -9.67 -10.36 -15.83
N ARG A 198 -9.81 -10.44 -17.16
CA ARG A 198 -11.12 -10.27 -17.84
C ARG A 198 -12.14 -11.32 -17.39
N ASP A 199 -11.73 -12.57 -17.32
CA ASP A 199 -12.58 -13.68 -16.90
C ASP A 199 -13.05 -13.51 -15.44
N LEU A 200 -12.16 -13.13 -14.53
CA LEU A 200 -12.47 -12.86 -13.12
C LEU A 200 -13.40 -11.66 -12.96
N VAL A 201 -13.13 -10.56 -13.68
CA VAL A 201 -14.01 -9.38 -13.66
C VAL A 201 -15.43 -9.73 -14.10
N ALA A 202 -15.57 -10.48 -15.19
CA ALA A 202 -16.86 -10.90 -15.70
C ALA A 202 -17.57 -11.89 -14.77
N HIS A 203 -16.87 -12.96 -14.35
CA HIS A 203 -17.44 -14.04 -13.54
C HIS A 203 -17.82 -13.57 -12.13
N MET A 204 -16.96 -12.78 -11.48
CA MET A 204 -17.18 -12.28 -10.13
C MET A 204 -17.93 -10.94 -10.09
N LYS A 205 -18.33 -10.40 -11.26
CA LYS A 205 -19.02 -9.11 -11.42
C LYS A 205 -18.31 -7.98 -10.69
N ILE A 206 -16.99 -7.89 -10.88
CA ILE A 206 -16.14 -6.90 -10.20
C ILE A 206 -16.41 -5.53 -10.84
N ASN A 207 -16.96 -4.61 -10.04
CA ASN A 207 -17.23 -3.23 -10.44
C ASN A 207 -16.75 -2.28 -9.34
N PRO A 208 -15.45 -1.94 -9.30
CA PRO A 208 -14.89 -1.10 -8.26
C PRO A 208 -15.46 0.32 -8.34
N PRO A 209 -15.73 0.98 -7.20
CA PRO A 209 -16.29 2.33 -7.21
C PRO A 209 -15.24 3.34 -7.71
N GLN A 210 -15.65 4.25 -8.58
CA GLN A 210 -14.81 5.35 -9.07
C GLN A 210 -15.31 6.73 -8.62
N SER A 211 -16.40 6.77 -7.86
CA SER A 211 -16.98 7.98 -7.27
C SER A 211 -16.45 8.21 -5.85
N CYS A 212 -16.57 9.45 -5.36
CA CYS A 212 -16.17 9.80 -3.98
C CYS A 212 -16.89 8.94 -2.93
N SER A 213 -18.16 8.60 -3.14
CA SER A 213 -18.95 7.77 -2.21
C SER A 213 -18.43 6.35 -2.03
N GLY A 214 -17.50 5.89 -2.87
CA GLY A 214 -16.84 4.60 -2.70
C GLY A 214 -15.95 4.55 -1.46
N CYS A 215 -15.25 5.65 -1.16
CA CYS A 215 -14.20 5.69 -0.15
C CYS A 215 -14.31 6.88 0.82
N HIS A 216 -15.00 7.95 0.47
CA HIS A 216 -15.10 9.18 1.27
C HIS A 216 -16.52 9.30 1.85
N ARG A 217 -16.72 8.68 3.01
CA ARG A 217 -18.01 8.62 3.70
C ARG A 217 -17.84 8.76 5.21
#